data_AF-A0A2P8VZ39-F1
#
_entry.id   AF-A0A2P8VZ39-F1
#
_cell.length_a   1.000
_cell.length_b   1.000
_cell.length_c   1.000
_cell.angle_alpha   90.00
_cell.angle_beta   90.00
_cell.angle_gamma   90.00
#
_symmetry.space_group_name_H-M   'P 1'
#
loop_
_entity.id
_entity.type
_entity.pdbx_description
1 polymer ?
#
loop_
_entity_poly.entity_id
_entity_poly.type
_entity_poly.pdbx_seq_one_letter_code
_entity_poly.pdbx_strand_id
1 'polypeptide(L)'
;MGKTKEGQLGFPAVWALAAGGMVGGGIYTALGVVVAVAVQWSWLSFVIAGIVALTAAYSYAFLANKFEQGGGAFEFLREIHWEGVAGSLSWMLIIGYVLTMSVYAYAFGHYVAFALGAGPWVTRGLAIAIMAVLISLNLMGTGKTSSVEIVIVVGNLIILIGLGAIGLLQWDPV
;
A
#
# COMPACT_ATOMS: atom_id res chain seq x y z
N MET A 1 25.96 0.97 -13.41
CA MET A 1 24.84 1.76 -12.86
C MET A 1 24.56 2.92 -13.79
N GLY A 2 23.52 2.83 -14.61
CA GLY A 2 23.14 3.91 -15.54
C GLY A 2 22.64 5.12 -14.76
N LYS A 3 23.09 6.32 -15.14
CA LYS A 3 22.61 7.58 -14.57
C LYS A 3 21.10 7.68 -14.78
N THR A 4 20.35 7.78 -13.69
CA THR A 4 18.92 8.05 -13.69
C THR A 4 18.68 9.37 -14.42
N LYS A 5 17.89 9.37 -15.51
CA LYS A 5 17.48 10.62 -16.18
C LYS A 5 16.69 11.46 -15.17
N GLU A 6 16.86 12.78 -15.20
CA GLU A 6 16.09 13.71 -14.36
C GLU A 6 14.60 13.38 -14.47
N GLY A 7 13.95 13.07 -13.33
CA GLY A 7 12.53 12.70 -13.25
C GLY A 7 12.22 11.19 -13.17
N GLN A 8 13.20 10.30 -13.29
CA GLN A 8 12.96 8.84 -13.11
C GLN A 8 13.21 8.41 -11.66
N LEU A 9 12.27 7.62 -11.10
CA LEU A 9 12.43 7.00 -9.79
C LEU A 9 13.48 5.89 -9.86
N GLY A 10 14.50 5.96 -9.01
CA GLY A 10 15.47 4.88 -8.86
C GLY A 10 14.83 3.63 -8.24
N PHE A 11 15.46 2.46 -8.44
CA PHE A 11 14.98 1.18 -7.90
C PHE A 11 14.62 1.23 -6.40
N PRO A 12 15.43 1.82 -5.49
CA PRO A 12 15.08 1.87 -4.08
C PRO A 12 13.80 2.65 -3.80
N ALA A 13 13.55 3.72 -4.56
CA ALA A 13 12.34 4.53 -4.42
C ALA A 13 11.11 3.77 -4.92
N VAL A 14 11.22 3.09 -6.07
CA VAL A 14 10.13 2.25 -6.61
C VAL A 14 9.80 1.09 -5.66
N TRP A 15 10.83 0.44 -5.11
CA TRP A 15 10.64 -0.62 -4.13
C TRP A 15 10.01 -0.09 -2.84
N ALA A 16 10.47 1.07 -2.33
CA ALA A 16 9.89 1.69 -1.15
C ALA A 16 8.42 2.09 -1.36
N LEU A 17 8.07 2.67 -2.51
CA LEU A 17 6.69 2.96 -2.90
C LEU A 17 5.80 1.70 -2.84
N ALA A 18 6.27 0.60 -3.45
CA ALA A 18 5.55 -0.65 -3.47
C ALA A 18 5.43 -1.28 -2.07
N ALA A 19 6.54 -1.40 -1.34
CA ALA A 19 6.59 -1.99 -0.01
C ALA A 19 5.79 -1.18 1.01
N GLY A 20 5.91 0.14 0.98
CA GLY A 20 5.18 1.06 1.85
C GLY A 20 3.67 0.96 1.67
N GLY A 21 3.19 0.95 0.43
CA GLY A 21 1.77 0.77 0.13
C GLY A 21 1.23 -0.59 0.60
N MET A 22 1.96 -1.68 0.32
CA MET A 22 1.54 -3.03 0.72
C MET A 22 1.52 -3.23 2.24
N VAL A 23 2.54 -2.74 2.95
CA VAL A 23 2.62 -2.83 4.41
C VAL A 23 1.56 -1.93 5.06
N GLY A 24 1.37 -0.72 4.53
CA GLY A 24 0.32 0.21 4.93
C GLY A 24 -1.06 -0.45 4.96
N GLY A 25 -1.48 -1.02 3.83
CA GLY A 25 -2.77 -1.70 3.74
C GLY A 25 -2.80 -3.04 4.47
N GLY A 26 -1.90 -3.95 4.14
CA GLY A 26 -1.97 -5.33 4.63
C GLY A 26 -1.80 -5.40 6.15
N ILE A 27 -0.76 -4.76 6.69
CA ILE A 27 -0.40 -4.90 8.10
C ILE A 27 -1.21 -3.97 8.99
N TYR A 28 -1.31 -2.68 8.65
CA TYR A 28 -1.99 -1.72 9.54
C TYR A 28 -3.50 -1.68 9.39
N THR A 29 -4.06 -2.20 8.29
CA THR A 29 -5.53 -2.15 8.10
C THR A 29 -6.18 -3.53 8.11
N ALA A 30 -5.56 -4.53 7.48
CA ALA A 30 -6.17 -5.85 7.33
C ALA A 30 -5.74 -6.88 8.39
N LEU A 31 -4.55 -6.75 8.99
CA LEU A 31 -3.99 -7.76 9.89
C LEU A 31 -4.94 -8.10 11.05
N GLY A 32 -5.56 -7.11 11.68
CA GLY A 32 -6.48 -7.34 12.80
C GLY A 32 -7.68 -8.20 12.41
N VAL A 33 -8.24 -7.97 11.22
CA VAL A 33 -9.36 -8.78 10.70
C VAL A 33 -8.90 -10.19 10.35
N VAL A 34 -7.73 -10.32 9.72
CA VAL A 34 -7.14 -11.64 9.39
C VAL A 34 -6.91 -12.45 10.66
N VAL A 35 -6.31 -11.85 11.70
CA VAL A 35 -6.06 -12.52 12.98
C VAL A 35 -7.36 -12.87 13.71
N ALA A 36 -8.38 -12.01 13.65
CA ALA A 36 -9.67 -12.29 14.27
C ALA A 36 -10.40 -13.49 13.62
N VAL A 37 -10.20 -13.73 12.32
CA VAL A 37 -10.88 -14.80 11.58
C VAL A 37 -10.05 -16.08 11.50
N ALA A 38 -8.77 -15.97 11.16
CA ALA A 38 -7.88 -17.10 10.92
C ALA A 38 -7.10 -17.55 12.17
N VAL A 39 -6.98 -16.68 13.19
CA VAL A 39 -6.27 -16.96 14.46
C VAL A 39 -4.88 -17.54 14.18
N GLN A 40 -4.61 -18.78 14.59
CA GLN A 40 -3.31 -19.46 14.38
C GLN A 40 -2.98 -19.70 12.89
N TRP A 41 -3.97 -19.67 12.00
CA TRP A 41 -3.81 -19.85 10.56
C TRP A 41 -3.54 -18.55 9.80
N SER A 42 -3.42 -17.42 10.50
CA SER A 42 -3.18 -16.10 9.88
C SER A 42 -1.95 -16.09 8.97
N TRP A 43 -0.86 -16.75 9.38
CA TRP A 43 0.36 -16.85 8.57
C TRP A 43 0.09 -17.58 7.24
N LEU A 44 -0.73 -18.63 7.27
CA LEU A 44 -1.08 -19.40 6.07
C LEU A 44 -1.95 -18.56 5.13
N SER A 45 -2.87 -17.75 5.67
CA SER A 45 -3.63 -16.79 4.87
C SER A 45 -2.73 -15.80 4.12
N PHE A 46 -1.69 -15.28 4.76
CA PHE A 46 -0.71 -14.41 4.09
C PHE A 46 0.13 -15.14 3.04
N VAL A 47 0.50 -16.41 3.27
CA VAL A 47 1.20 -17.23 2.26
C VAL A 47 0.34 -17.43 1.02
N ILE A 48 -0.94 -17.79 1.20
CA ILE A 48 -1.88 -17.98 0.07
C ILE A 48 -2.08 -16.66 -0.68
N ALA A 49 -2.28 -15.56 0.04
CA ALA A 49 -2.40 -14.23 -0.58
C ALA A 49 -1.14 -13.85 -1.36
N GLY A 50 0.05 -14.18 -0.84
CA GLY A 50 1.33 -13.97 -1.51
C GLY A 50 1.47 -14.75 -2.80
N ILE A 51 1.05 -16.02 -2.82
CA ILE A 51 1.06 -16.85 -4.05
C ILE A 51 0.15 -16.23 -5.13
N VAL A 52 -1.04 -15.78 -4.75
CA VAL A 52 -1.96 -15.10 -5.68
C VAL A 52 -1.38 -13.76 -6.15
N ALA A 53 -0.70 -13.02 -5.28
CA ALA A 53 -0.04 -11.77 -5.67
C ALA A 53 1.13 -12.00 -6.63
N LEU A 54 1.88 -13.09 -6.49
CA LEU A 54 3.01 -13.42 -7.37
C LEU A 54 2.56 -13.72 -8.81
N THR A 55 1.42 -14.40 -9.01
CA THR A 55 0.90 -14.65 -10.35
C THR A 55 0.46 -13.36 -11.05
N ALA A 56 -0.15 -12.44 -10.30
CA ALA A 56 -0.46 -11.10 -10.79
C ALA A 56 0.82 -10.32 -11.12
N ALA A 57 1.81 -10.31 -10.21
CA ALA A 57 3.08 -9.62 -10.40
C ALA A 57 3.84 -10.13 -11.64
N TYR A 58 3.87 -11.44 -11.86
CA TYR A 58 4.48 -12.04 -13.04
C TYR A 58 3.78 -11.57 -14.33
N SER A 59 2.45 -11.58 -14.35
CA SER A 59 1.67 -11.09 -15.48
C SER A 59 1.98 -9.61 -15.76
N TYR A 60 1.95 -8.76 -14.73
CA TYR A 60 2.27 -7.33 -14.88
C TYR A 60 3.70 -7.10 -15.35
N ALA A 61 4.69 -7.85 -14.84
CA ALA A 61 6.07 -7.75 -15.26
C ALA A 61 6.25 -8.14 -16.74
N PHE A 62 5.59 -9.22 -17.18
CA PHE A 62 5.62 -9.64 -18.58
C PHE A 62 5.00 -8.57 -19.50
N LEU A 63 3.82 -8.04 -19.15
CA LEU A 63 3.15 -7.02 -19.96
C LEU A 63 3.91 -5.69 -19.94
N ALA A 64 4.47 -5.28 -18.80
CA ALA A 64 5.28 -4.07 -18.69
C ALA A 64 6.53 -4.14 -19.58
N ASN A 65 7.21 -5.29 -19.64
CA ASN A 65 8.34 -5.50 -20.54
C ASN A 65 7.93 -5.59 -22.02
N LYS A 66 6.72 -6.09 -22.30
CA LYS A 66 6.23 -6.20 -23.69
C LYS A 66 5.84 -4.85 -24.27
N PHE A 67 5.15 -4.02 -23.49
CA PHE A 67 4.56 -2.78 -23.98
C PHE A 67 5.40 -1.54 -23.65
N GLU A 68 6.26 -1.59 -22.62
CA GLU A 68 7.17 -0.51 -22.21
C GLU A 68 6.47 0.85 -21.92
N GLN A 69 5.18 0.82 -21.58
CA GLN A 69 4.39 2.02 -21.29
C GLN A 69 4.05 2.17 -19.80
N GLY A 70 4.01 3.42 -19.31
CA GLY A 70 3.78 3.77 -17.91
C GLY A 70 2.31 3.77 -17.45
N GLY A 71 1.35 3.39 -18.28
CA GLY A 71 -0.09 3.48 -17.98
C GLY A 71 -0.72 2.25 -17.31
N GLY A 72 0.06 1.21 -17.01
CA GLY A 72 -0.40 0.00 -16.33
C GLY A 72 -1.43 -0.81 -17.15
N ALA A 73 -2.33 -1.52 -16.48
CA ALA A 73 -3.27 -2.43 -17.14
C ALA A 73 -4.26 -1.73 -18.08
N PHE A 74 -4.58 -0.46 -17.83
CA PHE A 74 -5.38 0.34 -18.77
C PHE A 74 -4.69 0.44 -20.13
N GLU A 75 -3.41 0.80 -20.13
CA GLU A 75 -2.63 0.98 -21.35
C GLU A 75 -2.43 -0.35 -22.09
N PHE A 76 -2.17 -1.42 -21.34
CA PHE A 76 -2.05 -2.75 -21.92
C PHE A 76 -3.32 -3.21 -22.66
N LEU A 77 -4.50 -2.87 -22.13
CA LEU A 77 -5.79 -3.17 -22.76
C LEU A 77 -6.05 -2.28 -23.98
N ARG A 78 -5.61 -1.02 -23.93
CA ARG A 78 -5.72 -0.09 -25.06
C ARG A 78 -4.88 -0.57 -26.25
N GLU A 79 -3.66 -1.07 -26.00
CA GLU A 79 -2.76 -1.56 -27.05
C GLU A 79 -3.32 -2.78 -27.80
N ILE A 80 -4.16 -3.59 -27.14
CA ILE A 80 -4.87 -4.71 -27.80
C ILE A 80 -6.26 -4.32 -28.33
N HIS A 81 -6.55 -3.02 -28.44
CA HIS A 81 -7.81 -2.45 -28.95
C HIS A 81 -9.06 -2.84 -28.14
N TRP A 82 -8.92 -3.07 -26.83
CA TRP A 82 -10.03 -3.42 -25.92
C TRP A 82 -10.48 -2.22 -25.08
N GLU A 83 -10.81 -1.11 -25.73
CA GLU A 83 -11.09 0.17 -25.07
C GLU A 83 -12.26 0.13 -24.08
N GLY A 84 -13.33 -0.62 -24.40
CA GLY A 84 -14.48 -0.76 -23.49
C GLY A 84 -14.12 -1.45 -22.16
N VAL A 85 -13.27 -2.48 -22.23
CA VAL A 85 -12.77 -3.18 -21.04
C VAL A 85 -11.77 -2.30 -20.28
N ALA A 86 -10.91 -1.58 -21.01
CA ALA A 86 -9.97 -0.63 -20.42
C ALA A 86 -10.69 0.48 -19.63
N GLY A 87 -11.78 1.04 -20.17
CA GLY A 87 -12.60 2.04 -19.48
C GLY A 87 -13.26 1.48 -18.22
N SER A 88 -13.82 0.28 -18.30
CA SER A 88 -14.44 -0.40 -17.15
C SER A 88 -13.42 -0.69 -16.03
N LEU A 89 -12.23 -1.16 -16.41
CA LEU A 89 -11.12 -1.37 -15.47
C LEU A 89 -10.68 -0.07 -14.80
N SER A 90 -10.63 1.03 -15.54
CA SER A 90 -10.23 2.35 -15.00
C SER A 90 -11.19 2.82 -13.91
N TRP A 91 -12.50 2.67 -14.12
CA TRP A 91 -13.50 2.99 -13.10
C TRP A 91 -13.35 2.10 -11.86
N MET A 92 -13.12 0.80 -12.05
CA MET A 92 -12.89 -0.13 -10.94
C MET A 92 -11.64 0.26 -10.14
N LEU A 93 -10.55 0.64 -10.81
CA LEU A 93 -9.33 1.11 -10.18
C LEU A 93 -9.55 2.41 -9.41
N ILE A 94 -10.23 3.40 -9.99
CA ILE A 94 -10.54 4.68 -9.32
C ILE A 94 -11.33 4.42 -8.04
N ILE A 95 -12.39 3.63 -8.11
CA ILE A 95 -13.21 3.28 -6.93
C ILE A 95 -12.35 2.55 -5.90
N GLY A 96 -11.54 1.57 -6.33
CA GLY A 96 -10.63 0.83 -5.45
C GLY A 96 -9.64 1.74 -4.72
N TYR A 97 -9.05 2.71 -5.42
CA TYR A 97 -8.14 3.69 -4.80
C TYR A 97 -8.87 4.61 -3.82
N VAL A 98 -10.07 5.09 -4.14
CA VAL A 98 -10.87 5.94 -3.24
C VAL A 98 -11.23 5.18 -1.96
N LEU A 99 -11.65 3.92 -2.08
CA LEU A 99 -11.95 3.07 -0.92
C LEU A 99 -10.69 2.81 -0.09
N THR A 100 -9.57 2.49 -0.75
CA THR A 100 -8.29 2.24 -0.07
C THR A 100 -7.80 3.47 0.70
N MET A 101 -7.85 4.66 0.08
CA MET A 101 -7.50 5.92 0.75
C MET A 101 -8.41 6.20 1.95
N SER A 102 -9.70 5.90 1.84
CA SER A 102 -10.66 6.06 2.94
C SER A 102 -10.33 5.14 4.12
N VAL A 103 -10.00 3.87 3.85
CA VAL A 103 -9.59 2.91 4.88
C VAL A 103 -8.30 3.37 5.56
N TYR A 104 -7.31 3.87 4.80
CA TYR A 104 -6.03 4.31 5.35
C TYR A 104 -6.20 5.55 6.25
N ALA A 105 -7.01 6.52 5.81
CA ALA A 105 -7.31 7.70 6.60
C ALA A 105 -8.01 7.33 7.92
N TYR A 106 -8.96 6.40 7.87
CA TYR A 106 -9.63 5.90 9.07
C TYR A 106 -8.66 5.16 10.00
N ALA A 107 -7.81 4.28 9.46
CA ALA A 107 -6.82 3.56 10.24
C ALA A 107 -5.85 4.53 10.95
N PHE A 108 -5.36 5.55 10.24
CA PHE A 108 -4.54 6.61 10.84
C PHE A 108 -5.26 7.27 12.02
N GLY A 109 -6.50 7.75 11.81
CA GLY A 109 -7.28 8.38 12.87
C GLY A 109 -7.57 7.43 14.03
N HIS A 110 -7.73 6.14 13.76
CA HIS A 110 -8.00 5.11 14.76
C HIS A 110 -6.78 4.87 15.65
N TYR A 111 -5.59 4.69 15.06
CA TYR A 111 -4.35 4.50 15.82
C TYR A 111 -4.02 5.73 16.69
N VAL A 112 -4.15 6.94 16.14
CA VAL A 112 -3.86 8.18 16.89
C VAL A 112 -4.88 8.39 18.01
N ALA A 113 -6.18 8.22 17.73
CA ALA A 113 -7.21 8.34 18.76
C ALA A 113 -7.02 7.29 19.87
N PHE A 114 -6.68 6.04 19.51
CA PHE A 114 -6.38 5.00 20.48
C PHE A 114 -5.20 5.35 21.38
N ALA A 115 -4.10 5.85 20.80
CA ALA A 115 -2.92 6.29 21.54
C ALA A 115 -3.22 7.45 22.52
N LEU A 116 -4.21 8.28 22.20
CA LEU A 116 -4.65 9.41 23.04
C LEU A 116 -5.78 9.04 24.01
N GLY A 117 -6.28 7.80 24.00
CA GLY A 117 -7.47 7.40 24.78
C GLY A 117 -8.75 8.11 24.35
N ALA A 118 -8.82 8.56 23.09
CA ALA A 118 -9.91 9.36 22.55
C ALA A 118 -11.02 8.50 21.92
N GLY A 119 -12.23 9.06 21.84
CA GLY A 119 -13.40 8.37 21.33
C GLY A 119 -13.54 8.36 19.79
N PRO A 120 -14.55 7.66 19.25
CA PRO A 120 -14.76 7.47 17.81
C PRO A 120 -14.96 8.76 17.00
N TRP A 121 -15.44 9.83 17.64
CA TRP A 121 -15.58 11.14 17.01
C TRP A 121 -14.23 11.75 16.66
N VAL A 122 -13.22 11.57 17.51
CA VAL A 122 -11.85 12.03 17.26
C VAL A 122 -11.22 11.23 16.12
N THR A 123 -11.43 9.91 16.08
CA THR A 123 -11.00 9.07 14.94
C THR A 123 -11.53 9.62 13.61
N ARG A 124 -12.84 9.89 13.51
CA ARG A 124 -13.45 10.42 12.28
C ARG A 124 -12.93 11.82 11.94
N GLY A 125 -12.78 12.68 12.95
CA GLY A 125 -12.21 14.02 12.78
C GLY A 125 -10.78 13.98 12.22
N LEU A 126 -9.93 13.12 12.78
CA LEU A 126 -8.55 12.93 12.31
C LEU A 126 -8.48 12.34 10.91
N ALA A 127 -9.37 11.39 10.57
CA ALA A 127 -9.44 10.81 9.23
C ALA A 127 -9.80 11.86 8.17
N ILE A 128 -10.78 12.73 8.46
CA ILE A 128 -11.15 13.83 7.56
C ILE A 128 -10.01 14.86 7.47
N ALA A 129 -9.39 15.20 8.60
CA ALA A 129 -8.29 16.16 8.65
C ALA A 129 -7.08 15.69 7.83
N ILE A 130 -6.65 14.43 7.98
CA ILE A 130 -5.50 13.91 7.21
C ILE A 130 -5.81 13.86 5.71
N MET A 131 -7.03 13.48 5.31
CA MET A 131 -7.45 13.53 3.91
C MET A 131 -7.41 14.96 3.35
N ALA A 132 -7.93 15.95 4.09
CA ALA A 132 -7.90 17.34 3.68
C ALA A 132 -6.45 17.86 3.51
N VAL A 133 -5.56 17.49 4.42
CA VAL A 133 -4.12 17.82 4.32
C VAL A 133 -3.50 17.18 3.08
N LEU A 134 -3.72 15.88 2.86
CA LEU A 134 -3.13 15.16 1.71
C LEU A 134 -3.67 15.69 0.37
N ILE A 135 -4.96 16.01 0.29
CA ILE A 135 -5.56 16.65 -0.90
C ILE A 135 -4.92 18.02 -1.11
N SER A 136 -4.77 18.83 -0.06
CA SER A 136 -4.15 20.15 -0.16
C SER A 136 -2.71 20.07 -0.65
N LEU A 137 -1.90 19.16 -0.09
CA LEU A 137 -0.53 18.91 -0.53
C LEU A 137 -0.47 18.45 -2.00
N ASN A 138 -1.42 17.60 -2.41
CA ASN A 138 -1.52 17.16 -3.80
C ASN A 138 -1.80 18.32 -4.76
N LEU A 139 -2.74 19.20 -4.41
CA LEU A 139 -3.08 20.39 -5.21
C LEU A 139 -1.96 21.44 -5.24
N MET A 140 -1.16 21.55 -4.18
CA MET A 140 0.01 22.43 -4.13
C MET A 140 1.19 21.94 -4.98
N GLY A 141 1.13 20.71 -5.50
CA GLY A 141 2.19 20.16 -6.35
C GLY A 141 3.51 19.95 -5.60
N THR A 142 3.47 19.80 -4.28
CA THR A 142 4.69 19.47 -3.51
C THR A 142 5.17 18.10 -3.96
N GLY A 143 6.19 18.08 -4.82
CA GLY A 143 6.77 16.84 -5.35
C GLY A 143 7.17 15.90 -4.22
N LYS A 144 6.86 14.61 -4.36
CA LYS A 144 7.25 13.59 -3.40
C LYS A 144 8.78 13.51 -3.35
N THR A 145 9.39 13.89 -2.23
CA THR A 145 10.81 13.61 -1.99
C THR A 145 10.97 12.10 -1.76
N SER A 146 11.43 11.35 -2.77
CA SER A 146 11.66 9.91 -2.66
C SER A 146 12.52 9.51 -1.46
N SER A 147 13.44 10.37 -1.03
CA SER A 147 14.28 10.10 0.14
C SER A 147 13.48 10.01 1.44
N VAL A 148 12.45 10.85 1.61
CA VAL A 148 11.59 10.82 2.81
C VAL A 148 10.79 9.53 2.85
N GLU A 149 10.25 9.12 1.71
CA GLU A 149 9.49 7.89 1.57
C GLU A 149 10.33 6.65 1.90
N ILE A 150 11.55 6.56 1.34
CA ILE A 150 12.47 5.45 1.63
C ILE A 150 12.75 5.36 3.13
N VAL A 151 13.05 6.49 3.78
CA VAL A 151 13.34 6.53 5.22
C VAL A 151 12.15 6.05 6.05
N ILE A 152 10.94 6.50 5.73
CA ILE A 152 9.72 6.08 6.43
C ILE A 152 9.51 4.57 6.27
N VAL A 153 9.63 4.04 5.06
CA VAL A 153 9.37 2.62 4.78
C VAL A 153 10.40 1.71 5.44
N VAL A 154 11.68 2.07 5.34
CA VAL A 154 12.77 1.30 5.97
C VAL A 154 12.62 1.32 7.49
N GLY A 155 12.36 2.49 8.09
CA GLY A 155 12.09 2.60 9.52
C GLY A 155 10.91 1.73 9.96
N ASN A 156 9.84 1.73 9.17
CA ASN A 156 8.66 0.91 9.43
C ASN A 156 8.95 -0.59 9.38
N LEU A 157 9.70 -1.04 8.38
CA LEU A 157 10.12 -2.44 8.25
C LEU A 157 11.01 -2.89 9.42
N ILE A 158 11.92 -2.04 9.87
CA ILE A 158 12.78 -2.34 11.04
C ILE A 158 11.90 -2.58 12.28
N ILE A 159 10.90 -1.73 12.51
CA ILE A 159 9.97 -1.88 13.64
C ILE A 159 9.20 -3.20 13.53
N LEU A 160 8.65 -3.52 12.35
CA LEU A 160 7.88 -4.75 12.14
C LEU A 160 8.74 -6.02 12.30
N ILE A 161 9.97 -6.01 11.77
CA ILE A 161 10.92 -7.13 11.95
C ILE A 161 11.29 -7.27 13.43
N GLY A 162 11.52 -6.15 14.13
CA GLY A 162 11.79 -6.14 15.56
C GLY A 162 10.64 -6.74 16.38
N LEU A 163 9.40 -6.33 16.10
CA LEU A 163 8.21 -6.90 16.74
C LEU A 163 8.05 -8.38 16.44
N GLY A 164 8.30 -8.81 15.19
CA GLY A 164 8.29 -10.22 14.81
C GLY A 164 9.34 -11.05 15.55
N ALA A 165 10.58 -10.53 15.68
CA ALA A 165 11.64 -11.19 16.40
C ALA A 165 11.33 -11.31 17.91
N ILE A 166 10.82 -10.24 18.54
CA ILE A 166 10.38 -10.28 19.93
C ILE A 166 9.24 -11.29 20.12
N GLY A 167 8.26 -11.29 19.21
CA GLY A 167 7.16 -12.25 19.24
C GLY A 167 7.62 -13.71 19.14
N LEU A 168 8.68 -13.99 18.37
CA LEU A 168 9.28 -15.32 18.30
C LEU A 168 10.08 -15.68 19.57
N LEU A 169 10.79 -14.71 20.16
CA LEU A 169 11.56 -14.92 21.40
C LEU A 169 10.64 -15.15 22.62
N GLN A 170 9.48 -14.50 22.63
CA GLN A 170 8.45 -14.64 23.67
C GLN A 170 7.31 -15.56 23.22
N TRP A 171 7.58 -16.49 22.29
CA TRP A 171 6.57 -17.39 21.79
C TRP A 171 6.06 -18.29 22.92
N ASP A 172 4.80 -18.11 23.30
CA ASP A 172 4.11 -18.98 24.25
C ASP A 172 3.18 -19.93 23.46
N PRO A 173 3.50 -21.23 23.35
CA PRO A 173 2.72 -22.19 22.57
C PRO A 173 1.44 -22.68 23.30
N VAL A 174 1.01 -21.97 24.36
CA VAL A 174 -0.10 -22.36 25.25
C VAL A 174 -1.47 -21.94 24.70
#